data_AF-A0A355DGK3-F1
#
_entry.id   AF-A0A355DGK3-F1
#
_cell.length_a   1.000
_cell.length_b   1.000
_cell.length_c   1.000
_cell.angle_alpha   90.00
_cell.angle_beta   90.00
_cell.angle_gamma   90.00
#
_symmetry.space_group_name_H-M   'P 1'
#
loop_
_entity.id
_entity.type
_entity.pdbx_description
1 polymer ?
#
loop_
_entity_poly.entity_id
_entity_poly.type
_entity_poly.pdbx_seq_one_letter_code
_entity_poly.pdbx_strand_id
1 'polypeptide(L)'
;AARTITLKVRFADFTTITRSSTLGGATDSGAEVAEVAADMLEQLDLSPGVRLLGLSLTGLQDGAYRQLRLDDATGSGSGPDWGRAEGVIDRIRLRFGDSAIGRAAARRTDGT
;
A
#
# COMPACT_ATOMS: atom_id res chain seq x y z
N ALA A 1 2.84 2.63 -12.31
CA ALA A 1 1.52 2.35 -11.68
C ALA A 1 1.10 0.89 -11.94
N ALA A 2 0.28 0.29 -11.08
CA ALA A 2 -0.23 -1.08 -11.16
C ALA A 2 -1.77 -1.11 -11.18
N ARG A 3 -2.38 -2.08 -11.87
CA ARG A 3 -3.85 -2.22 -11.94
C ARG A 3 -4.44 -3.20 -10.95
N THR A 4 -3.70 -4.25 -10.60
CA THR A 4 -4.24 -5.34 -9.77
C THR A 4 -3.40 -5.49 -8.52
N ILE A 5 -4.08 -5.49 -7.37
CA ILE A 5 -3.51 -5.68 -6.05
C ILE A 5 -3.91 -7.08 -5.58
N THR A 6 -2.93 -7.88 -5.15
CA THR A 6 -3.15 -9.23 -4.62
C THR A 6 -2.70 -9.29 -3.17
N LEU A 7 -3.63 -9.63 -2.28
CA LEU A 7 -3.40 -9.92 -0.87
C LEU A 7 -3.15 -11.42 -0.68
N LYS A 8 -2.04 -11.77 -0.06
CA LYS A 8 -1.69 -13.13 0.36
C LYS A 8 -1.58 -13.19 1.87
N VAL A 9 -2.42 -14.02 2.48
CA VAL A 9 -2.40 -14.31 3.91
C VAL A 9 -2.04 -15.77 4.09
N ARG A 10 -1.10 -16.06 4.98
CA ARG A 10 -0.85 -17.42 5.45
C ARG A 10 -1.05 -17.50 6.95
N PHE A 11 -1.82 -18.48 7.39
CA PHE A 11 -2.15 -18.70 8.78
C PHE A 11 -1.13 -19.59 9.49
N ALA A 12 -1.24 -19.68 10.82
CA ALA A 12 -0.38 -20.49 11.67
C ALA A 12 -0.42 -21.99 11.33
N ASP A 13 -1.57 -22.49 10.87
CA ASP A 13 -1.77 -23.87 10.38
C ASP A 13 -1.21 -24.10 8.97
N PHE A 14 -0.49 -23.12 8.42
CA PHE A 14 0.10 -23.12 7.10
C PHE A 14 -0.90 -23.08 5.92
N THR A 15 -2.20 -22.90 6.16
CA THR A 15 -3.18 -22.64 5.10
C THR A 15 -2.99 -21.23 4.53
N THR A 16 -3.19 -21.09 3.21
CA THR A 16 -2.95 -19.82 2.49
C THR A 16 -4.23 -19.36 1.80
N ILE A 17 -4.63 -18.12 2.06
CA ILE A 17 -5.70 -17.44 1.35
C ILE A 17 -5.09 -16.35 0.46
N THR A 18 -5.57 -16.29 -0.78
CA THR A 18 -5.25 -15.22 -1.71
C THR A 18 -6.53 -14.51 -2.14
N ARG A 19 -6.50 -13.18 -2.16
CA ARG A 19 -7.56 -12.30 -2.68
C ARG A 19 -6.93 -11.30 -3.62
N SER A 20 -7.66 -10.88 -4.65
CA SER A 20 -7.18 -9.84 -5.56
C SER A 20 -8.30 -8.86 -5.87
N SER A 21 -7.92 -7.61 -6.10
CA SER A 21 -8.80 -6.53 -6.56
C SER A 21 -8.14 -5.84 -7.75
N THR A 22 -8.92 -5.59 -8.80
CA THR A 22 -8.47 -4.86 -10.00
C THR A 22 -9.16 -3.52 -10.05
N LEU A 23 -8.35 -2.46 -10.07
CA LEU A 23 -8.82 -1.09 -10.05
C LEU A 23 -9.24 -0.63 -11.46
N GLY A 24 -10.16 0.34 -11.50
CA GLY A 24 -10.60 0.97 -12.76
C GLY A 24 -9.45 1.68 -13.49
N GLY A 25 -8.54 2.31 -12.75
CA GLY A 25 -7.30 2.91 -13.22
C GLY A 25 -6.08 2.32 -12.52
N ALA A 26 -4.90 2.38 -13.15
CA ALA A 26 -3.68 1.95 -12.48
C ALA A 26 -3.26 2.97 -11.41
N THR A 27 -2.78 2.50 -10.28
CA THR A 27 -2.30 3.32 -9.16
C THR A 27 -0.80 3.15 -8.92
N ASP A 28 -0.13 4.24 -8.59
CA ASP A 28 1.23 4.26 -8.02
C ASP A 28 1.24 4.76 -6.57
N SER A 29 0.07 5.07 -5.99
CA SER A 29 -0.03 5.53 -4.61
C SER A 29 0.04 4.37 -3.64
N GLY A 30 0.97 4.44 -2.70
CA GLY A 30 1.07 3.46 -1.62
C GLY A 30 -0.09 3.55 -0.64
N ALA A 31 -0.71 4.72 -0.50
CA ALA A 31 -1.90 4.91 0.33
C ALA A 31 -3.11 4.16 -0.23
N GLU A 32 -3.41 4.31 -1.52
CA GLU A 32 -4.52 3.61 -2.19
C GLU A 32 -4.31 2.09 -2.18
N VAL A 33 -3.07 1.62 -2.41
CA VAL A 33 -2.74 0.19 -2.30
C VAL A 33 -3.00 -0.34 -0.89
N ALA A 34 -2.66 0.43 0.16
CA ALA A 34 -2.86 0.03 1.54
C ALA A 34 -4.35 0.00 1.93
N GLU A 35 -5.14 0.97 1.46
CA GLU A 35 -6.59 1.03 1.66
C GLU A 35 -7.28 -0.20 1.07
N VAL A 36 -7.05 -0.48 -0.22
CA VAL A 36 -7.64 -1.64 -0.91
C VAL A 36 -7.19 -2.96 -0.27
N ALA A 37 -5.94 -3.05 0.19
CA ALA A 37 -5.44 -4.20 0.91
C ALA A 37 -6.12 -4.38 2.28
N ALA A 38 -6.38 -3.30 3.00
CA ALA A 38 -7.10 -3.32 4.27
C ALA A 38 -8.53 -3.82 4.08
N ASP A 39 -9.25 -3.30 3.08
CA ASP A 39 -10.62 -3.74 2.74
C ASP A 39 -10.68 -5.24 2.42
N MET A 40 -9.69 -5.77 1.70
CA MET A 40 -9.60 -7.22 1.44
C MET A 40 -9.28 -8.02 2.70
N LEU A 41 -8.50 -7.46 3.62
CA LEU A 41 -8.09 -8.11 4.85
C LEU A 41 -9.23 -8.16 5.88
N GLU A 42 -10.04 -7.11 5.97
CA GLU A 42 -11.22 -7.03 6.86
C GLU A 42 -12.27 -8.11 6.60
N GLN A 43 -12.28 -8.67 5.38
CA GLN A 43 -13.17 -9.75 4.99
C GLN A 43 -12.68 -11.15 5.43
N LEU A 44 -11.51 -11.24 6.08
CA LEU A 44 -10.90 -12.50 6.51
C LEU A 44 -10.93 -12.63 8.03
N ASP A 45 -11.24 -13.84 8.52
CA ASP A 45 -11.04 -14.16 9.93
C ASP A 45 -9.55 -14.36 10.21
N LEU A 46 -8.98 -13.47 11.02
CA LEU A 46 -7.57 -13.52 11.42
C LEU A 46 -7.36 -14.17 12.79
N SER A 47 -8.42 -14.69 13.43
CA SER A 47 -8.36 -15.39 14.72
C SER A 47 -7.36 -16.56 14.76
N PRO A 48 -7.09 -17.32 13.67
CA PRO A 48 -6.10 -18.41 13.69
C PRO A 48 -4.64 -17.94 13.77
N GLY A 49 -4.40 -16.63 13.70
CA GLY A 49 -3.06 -16.04 13.69
C GLY A 49 -2.40 -16.05 12.31
N VAL A 50 -1.69 -14.97 11.99
CA VAL A 50 -1.05 -14.75 10.68
C VAL A 50 0.45 -14.97 10.79
N ARG A 51 0.99 -15.88 9.96
CA ARG A 51 2.44 -16.10 9.83
C ARG A 51 3.06 -15.32 8.67
N LEU A 52 2.24 -14.91 7.69
CA LEU A 52 2.67 -14.12 6.56
C LEU A 52 1.51 -13.26 6.06
N LEU A 53 1.80 -11.98 5.88
CA LEU A 53 0.96 -11.02 5.18
C LEU A 53 1.80 -10.42 4.05
N GLY A 54 1.35 -10.57 2.81
CA GLY A 54 2.09 -10.09 1.65
C GLY A 54 1.17 -9.46 0.62
N LEU A 55 1.68 -8.45 -0.06
CA LEU A 55 1.03 -7.81 -1.19
C LEU A 55 1.87 -8.07 -2.46
N SER A 56 1.18 -8.27 -3.58
CA SER A 56 1.79 -8.32 -4.90
C SER A 56 0.99 -7.43 -5.85
N LEU A 57 1.68 -6.73 -6.72
CA LEU A 57 1.10 -5.80 -7.69
C LEU A 57 1.37 -6.32 -9.11
N THR A 58 0.34 -6.34 -9.95
CA THR A 58 0.44 -6.76 -11.36
C THR A 58 -0.25 -5.75 -12.29
N GLY A 59 -0.04 -5.92 -13.60
CA GLY A 59 -0.49 -4.95 -14.60
C GLY A 59 0.27 -3.63 -14.47
N LEU A 60 1.61 -3.71 -14.35
CA LEU A 60 2.47 -2.53 -14.29
C LEU A 60 2.46 -1.81 -15.64
N GLN A 61 2.29 -0.49 -15.60
CA GLN A 61 2.30 0.39 -16.77
C GLN A 61 3.24 1.57 -16.55
N ASP A 62 4.04 1.85 -17.58
CA ASP A 62 4.86 3.05 -17.70
C ASP A 62 4.00 4.25 -18.13
N GLY A 63 4.22 5.41 -17.52
CA GLY A 63 3.55 6.66 -17.93
C GLY A 63 2.05 6.68 -17.67
N ALA A 64 1.62 6.41 -16.44
CA ALA A 64 0.22 6.60 -16.07
C ALA A 64 -0.12 8.10 -16.05
N TYR A 65 -0.89 8.56 -17.02
CA TYR A 65 -1.64 9.81 -16.87
C TYR A 65 -2.54 9.66 -15.65
N ARG A 66 -2.21 10.35 -14.55
CA ARG A 66 -3.02 10.37 -13.35
C ARG A 66 -4.20 11.31 -13.57
N GLN A 67 -5.41 10.77 -13.54
CA GLN A 67 -6.58 11.60 -13.32
C GLN A 67 -6.59 11.98 -11.83
N LEU A 68 -6.24 13.22 -11.53
CA LEU A 68 -6.32 13.75 -10.18
C LEU A 68 -7.79 13.89 -9.78
N ARG A 69 -8.10 13.58 -8.53
CA ARG A 69 -9.38 14.02 -7.96
C ARG A 69 -9.31 15.53 -7.72
N LEU A 70 -10.48 16.19 -7.68
CA LEU A 70 -10.56 17.65 -7.56
C LEU A 70 -9.95 18.15 -6.24
N ASP A 71 -10.13 17.39 -5.17
CA ASP A 71 -9.55 17.59 -3.85
C ASP A 71 -8.02 17.48 -3.85
N ASP A 72 -7.45 16.50 -4.55
CA ASP A 72 -5.98 16.37 -4.73
C ASP A 72 -5.40 17.59 -5.46
N ALA A 73 -6.07 18.04 -6.53
CA ALA A 73 -5.60 19.15 -7.35
C ALA A 73 -5.70 20.52 -6.65
N THR A 74 -6.73 20.69 -5.82
CA THR A 74 -7.00 21.96 -5.11
C THR A 74 -6.39 22.01 -3.71
N GLY A 75 -5.92 20.89 -3.18
CA GLY A 75 -5.47 20.77 -1.79
C GLY A 75 -6.60 21.03 -0.78
N SER A 76 -7.86 20.94 -1.19
CA SER A 76 -9.03 21.24 -0.34
C SER A 76 -9.59 20.03 0.40
N GLY A 77 -9.03 18.84 0.21
CA GLY A 77 -9.37 17.66 1.00
C GLY A 77 -9.08 17.91 2.49
N SER A 78 -10.00 17.52 3.38
CA SER A 78 -9.84 17.68 4.84
C SER A 78 -8.79 16.74 5.47
N GLY A 79 -7.97 16.06 4.66
CA GLY A 79 -6.99 15.07 5.09
C GLY A 79 -5.54 15.44 4.75
N PRO A 80 -4.54 14.69 5.27
CA PRO A 80 -3.14 14.87 4.92
C PRO A 80 -2.88 14.67 3.42
N ASP A 81 -2.10 15.55 2.80
CA ASP A 81 -1.67 15.42 1.39
C ASP A 81 -0.58 14.34 1.27
N TRP A 82 -1.02 13.08 1.24
CA TRP A 82 -0.14 11.93 1.09
C TRP A 82 0.58 11.90 -0.25
N GLY A 83 -0.03 12.42 -1.32
CA GLY A 83 0.58 12.47 -2.66
C GLY A 83 1.82 13.36 -2.70
N ARG A 84 1.78 14.52 -2.05
CA ARG A 84 2.96 15.39 -1.90
C ARG A 84 4.03 14.76 -1.01
N ALA A 85 3.64 14.07 0.05
CA ALA A 85 4.57 13.36 0.93
C ALA A 85 5.29 12.21 0.17
N GLU A 86 4.56 11.42 -0.62
CA GLU A 86 5.12 10.37 -1.48
C GLU A 86 6.15 10.95 -2.46
N GLY A 87 5.83 12.05 -3.15
CA GLY A 87 6.77 12.72 -4.05
C GLY A 87 8.01 13.30 -3.35
N VAL A 88 7.92 13.70 -2.08
CA VAL A 88 9.09 14.11 -1.28
C VAL A 88 9.95 12.90 -0.92
N ILE A 89 9.31 11.81 -0.45
CA ILE A 89 9.98 10.55 -0.12
C ILE A 89 10.75 10.01 -1.33
N ASP A 90 10.11 9.99 -2.49
CA ASP A 90 10.74 9.50 -3.72
C ASP A 90 11.95 10.36 -4.12
N ARG A 91 11.86 11.69 -4.02
CA ARG A 91 13.02 12.56 -4.27
C ARG A 91 14.16 12.31 -3.30
N ILE A 92 13.87 12.05 -2.03
CA ILE A 92 14.89 11.69 -1.04
C ILE A 92 15.56 10.37 -1.43
N ARG A 93 14.76 9.35 -1.79
CA ARG A 93 15.29 8.04 -2.20
C ARG A 93 16.12 8.10 -3.48
N LEU A 94 15.66 8.87 -4.47
CA LEU A 94 16.41 9.09 -5.72
C LEU A 94 17.76 9.76 -5.47
N ARG A 95 17.86 10.65 -4.48
CA ARG A 95 19.10 11.36 -4.16
C ARG A 95 20.03 10.60 -3.23
N PHE A 96 19.49 9.92 -2.23
CA PHE A 96 20.25 9.39 -1.09
C PHE A 96 20.20 7.86 -0.98
N GLY A 97 19.47 7.18 -1.87
CA GLY A 97 19.28 5.74 -1.86
C GLY A 97 17.98 5.31 -1.16
N ASP A 98 17.56 4.06 -1.42
CA ASP A 98 16.25 3.55 -1.01
C ASP A 98 16.06 3.48 0.52
N SER A 99 17.15 3.28 1.27
CA SER A 99 17.15 3.23 2.74
C SER A 99 17.20 4.61 3.42
N ALA A 100 17.32 5.70 2.67
CA ALA A 100 17.46 7.04 3.23
C ALA A 100 16.21 7.51 4.00
N ILE A 101 15.03 7.02 3.60
CA ILE A 101 13.76 7.32 4.27
C ILE A 101 12.78 6.17 4.08
N GLY A 102 12.06 5.84 5.15
CA GLY A 102 11.05 4.79 5.19
C GLY A 102 9.94 5.12 6.18
N ARG A 103 8.87 4.31 6.18
CA ARG A 103 7.80 4.46 7.17
C ARG A 103 8.37 4.23 8.57
N ALA A 104 7.81 4.94 9.56
CA ALA A 104 8.15 4.70 10.95
C ALA A 104 7.84 3.23 11.30
N ALA A 105 8.87 2.43 11.57
CA ALA A 105 8.67 1.08 12.09
C ALA A 105 8.27 1.19 13.57
N ALA A 106 7.21 0.50 13.97
CA ALA A 106 6.83 0.42 15.38
C ALA A 106 8.02 -0.14 16.16
N ARG A 107 8.47 0.60 17.19
CA ARG A 107 9.50 0.13 18.10
C ARG A 107 8.97 -1.11 18.79
N ARG A 108 9.61 -2.26 18.55
CA ARG A 108 9.34 -3.50 19.26
C ARG A 108 9.44 -3.21 20.76
N THR A 109 8.32 -3.29 21.47
CA THR A 109 8.33 -3.30 22.94
C THR A 109 8.70 -4.70 23.33
N ASP A 110 9.96 -4.89 23.69
CA ASP A 110 10.48 -6.16 24.17
C ASP A 110 9.88 -6.40 25.56
N GLY A 111 8.74 -7.09 25.61
CA GLY A 111 8.11 -7.52 26.85
C GLY A 111 8.95 -8.59 27.53
N THR A 112 9.38 -8.28 28.76
CA THR A 112 9.99 -9.19 29.74
C THR A 112 8.97 -10.18 30.27
#